data_AF-A0A975H7B0-F1
#
_entry.id   AF-A0A975H7B0-F1
#
_cell.length_a   1.000
_cell.length_b   1.000
_cell.length_c   1.000
_cell.angle_alpha   90.00
_cell.angle_beta   90.00
_cell.angle_gamma   90.00
#
_symmetry.space_group_name_H-M   'P 1'
#
loop_
_entity.id
_entity.type
_entity.pdbx_description
1 polymer ?
#
loop_
_entity_poly.entity_id
_entity_poly.type
_entity_poly.pdbx_seq_one_letter_code
_entity_poly.pdbx_strand_id
1 'polypeptide(L)'
;MSYTNVPNYIFDAYLKILKPSEMCILLVIIRQTYGWYNKRTKSYKKQDWISQRFFEEKTNLSIRTISSGIEGLIEKGIITLTNEQGHLLVSAQQRRMTSKIFYALRRREINGKVNQQYTSKKNTRFLTDNQRYQEIMRQQNLHNNNENH
;
A
#
# COMPACT_ATOMS: atom_id res chain seq x y z
N MET A 1 28.34 3.43 -3.33
CA MET A 1 27.04 2.74 -3.47
C MET A 1 25.96 3.71 -3.03
N SER A 2 24.92 3.97 -3.83
CA SER A 2 23.79 4.81 -3.40
C SER A 2 22.68 3.94 -2.81
N TYR A 3 22.05 4.42 -1.74
CA TYR A 3 20.93 3.75 -1.08
C TYR A 3 19.66 4.61 -1.17
N THR A 4 18.52 3.97 -0.99
CA THR A 4 17.21 4.65 -0.91
C THR A 4 16.73 4.58 0.52
N ASN A 5 16.45 5.75 1.09
CA ASN A 5 15.83 5.85 2.40
C ASN A 5 14.35 5.49 2.29
N VAL A 6 13.95 4.44 3.01
CA VAL A 6 12.56 4.02 3.17
C VAL A 6 12.13 4.44 4.58
N PRO A 7 11.00 5.13 4.77
CA PRO A 7 10.53 5.49 6.10
C PRO A 7 10.33 4.25 6.99
N ASN A 8 10.83 4.27 8.23
CA ASN A 8 10.79 3.12 9.13
C ASN A 8 9.37 2.54 9.31
N TYR A 9 8.35 3.40 9.36
CA TYR A 9 6.96 2.97 9.51
C TYR A 9 6.49 2.00 8.41
N ILE A 10 7.11 2.04 7.22
CA ILE A 10 6.84 1.07 6.14
C ILE A 10 7.20 -0.33 6.61
N PHE A 11 8.33 -0.49 7.29
CA PHE A 11 8.73 -1.77 7.86
C PHE A 11 7.91 -2.09 9.11
N ASP A 12 7.83 -1.15 10.04
CA ASP A 12 7.24 -1.40 11.37
C ASP A 12 5.73 -1.73 11.30
N ALA A 13 5.00 -1.06 10.40
CA ALA A 13 3.55 -1.23 10.25
C ALA A 13 3.17 -2.11 9.05
N TYR A 14 3.81 -1.95 7.89
CA TYR A 14 3.33 -2.58 6.66
C TYR A 14 3.83 -4.00 6.43
N LEU A 15 4.98 -4.40 6.99
CA LEU A 15 5.44 -5.80 6.89
C LEU A 15 4.44 -6.81 7.46
N LYS A 16 3.67 -6.41 8.48
CA LYS A 16 2.68 -7.28 9.15
C LYS A 16 1.37 -7.44 8.36
N ILE A 17 1.03 -6.48 7.49
CA ILE A 17 -0.28 -6.41 6.83
C ILE A 17 -0.21 -6.59 5.32
N LEU A 18 0.95 -6.35 4.70
CA LEU A 18 1.13 -6.48 3.27
C LEU A 18 1.58 -7.88 2.90
N LYS A 19 1.05 -8.37 1.77
CA LYS A 19 1.60 -9.57 1.13
C LYS A 19 3.02 -9.27 0.65
N PRO A 20 3.90 -10.28 0.52
CA PRO A 20 5.25 -10.08 0.00
C PRO A 20 5.28 -9.37 -1.36
N SER A 21 4.34 -9.69 -2.26
CA SER A 21 4.22 -9.02 -3.56
C SER A 21 3.84 -7.54 -3.44
N GLU A 22 2.89 -7.19 -2.57
CA GLU A 22 2.50 -5.80 -2.30
C GLU A 22 3.68 -5.01 -1.73
N MET A 23 4.45 -5.62 -0.81
CA MET A 23 5.63 -4.99 -0.23
C MET A 23 6.70 -4.73 -1.29
N CYS A 24 7.00 -5.69 -2.17
CA CYS A 24 7.95 -5.49 -3.26
C CYS A 24 7.53 -4.34 -4.19
N ILE A 25 6.25 -4.30 -4.58
CA ILE A 25 5.69 -3.23 -5.43
C ILE A 25 5.80 -1.88 -4.73
N LEU A 26 5.47 -1.82 -3.44
CA LEU A 26 5.56 -0.60 -2.64
C LEU A 26 7.01 -0.08 -2.58
N LEU A 27 7.98 -0.96 -2.36
CA LEU A 27 9.39 -0.59 -2.32
C LEU A 27 9.90 -0.07 -3.67
N VAL A 28 9.43 -0.62 -4.79
CA VAL A 28 9.72 -0.07 -6.13
C VAL A 28 9.15 1.34 -6.29
N ILE A 29 7.90 1.58 -5.85
CA ILE A 29 7.30 2.93 -5.87
C ILE A 29 8.14 3.90 -5.02
N ILE A 30 8.53 3.50 -3.81
CA ILE A 30 9.36 4.35 -2.92
C ILE A 30 10.72 4.64 -3.56
N ARG A 31 11.37 3.62 -4.14
CA ARG A 31 12.64 3.78 -4.86
C ARG A 31 12.55 4.80 -5.98
N GLN A 32 11.44 4.82 -6.69
CA GLN A 32 11.24 5.68 -7.85
C GLN A 32 10.70 7.08 -7.49
N THR A 33 10.16 7.23 -6.28
CA THR A 33 9.69 8.50 -5.72
C THR A 33 10.69 9.05 -4.69
N TYR A 34 10.54 8.70 -3.41
CA TYR A 34 11.38 9.20 -2.31
C TYR A 34 12.86 8.79 -2.42
N GLY A 35 13.20 7.83 -3.27
CA GLY A 35 14.60 7.54 -3.63
C GLY A 35 15.31 8.64 -4.42
N TRP A 36 14.58 9.64 -4.93
CA TRP A 36 15.14 10.73 -5.72
C TRP A 36 14.98 12.08 -5.01
N TYR A 37 16.07 12.58 -4.44
CA TYR A 37 16.13 13.91 -3.83
C TYR A 37 16.53 14.98 -4.86
N ASN A 38 15.69 15.99 -5.04
CA ASN A 38 16.00 17.12 -5.91
C ASN A 38 16.71 18.21 -5.10
N LYS A 39 18.01 18.40 -5.37
CA LYS A 39 18.84 19.42 -4.69
C LYS A 39 18.37 20.85 -4.93
N ARG A 40 17.76 21.14 -6.10
CA ARG A 40 17.28 22.48 -6.47
C ARG A 40 16.03 22.86 -5.68
N THR A 41 15.06 21.96 -5.59
CA THR A 41 13.81 22.20 -4.86
C THR A 41 13.88 21.80 -3.38
N LYS A 42 15.04 21.26 -2.95
CA LYS A 42 15.29 20.71 -1.62
C LYS A 42 14.20 19.74 -1.15
N SER A 43 13.72 18.90 -2.07
CA SER A 43 12.58 18.02 -1.82
C SER A 43 12.71 16.69 -2.54
N TYR A 44 12.14 15.64 -1.96
CA TYR A 44 11.99 14.34 -2.63
C TYR A 44 10.94 14.39 -3.75
N LYS A 45 11.13 13.56 -4.78
CA LYS A 45 10.14 13.35 -5.83
C LYS A 45 8.90 12.68 -5.21
N LYS A 46 7.75 13.33 -5.35
CA LYS A 46 6.49 12.90 -4.68
C LYS A 46 5.74 11.82 -5.45
N GLN A 47 5.87 11.82 -6.77
CA GLN A 47 5.20 10.86 -7.66
C GLN A 47 6.08 10.58 -8.88
N ASP A 48 5.89 9.43 -9.50
CA ASP A 48 6.53 9.12 -10.78
C ASP A 48 5.62 8.32 -11.71
N TRP A 49 5.80 8.53 -13.01
CA TRP A 49 5.23 7.66 -14.03
C TRP A 49 5.99 6.34 -14.03
N ILE A 50 5.27 5.23 -13.86
CA ILE A 50 5.87 3.89 -13.82
C ILE A 50 5.03 2.97 -14.71
N SER A 51 5.66 2.32 -15.69
CA SER A 51 4.99 1.32 -16.51
C SER A 51 4.86 -0.01 -15.75
N GLN A 52 3.86 -0.84 -16.11
CA GLN A 52 3.74 -2.18 -15.51
C GLN A 52 4.96 -3.06 -15.77
N ARG A 53 5.55 -2.94 -16.97
CA ARG A 53 6.77 -3.66 -17.34
C ARG A 53 7.96 -3.29 -16.44
N PHE A 54 8.05 -2.04 -16.00
CA PHE A 54 9.10 -1.65 -15.05
C PHE A 54 8.97 -2.39 -13.71
N PHE A 55 7.74 -2.61 -13.22
CA PHE A 55 7.55 -3.44 -12.03
C PHE A 55 7.98 -4.88 -12.28
N GLU A 56 7.58 -5.47 -13.40
CA GLU A 56 7.95 -6.84 -13.78
C GLU A 56 9.48 -7.01 -13.81
N GLU A 57 10.19 -6.09 -14.47
CA GLU A 57 11.65 -6.08 -14.54
C GLU A 57 12.33 -5.91 -13.16
N LYS A 58 11.71 -5.18 -12.23
CA LYS A 58 12.29 -4.91 -10.90
C LYS A 58 11.95 -5.96 -9.85
N THR A 59 10.81 -6.63 -9.98
CA THR A 59 10.32 -7.56 -8.94
C THR A 59 10.28 -9.00 -9.41
N ASN A 60 10.46 -9.27 -10.71
CA ASN A 60 10.25 -10.60 -11.32
C ASN A 60 8.87 -11.20 -10.99
N LEU A 61 7.87 -10.34 -10.85
CA LEU A 61 6.49 -10.75 -10.58
C LEU A 61 5.71 -10.73 -11.89
N SER A 62 4.77 -11.67 -12.05
CA SER A 62 3.87 -11.64 -13.20
C SER A 62 3.02 -10.37 -13.21
N ILE A 63 2.64 -9.92 -14.41
CA ILE A 63 1.73 -8.77 -14.61
C ILE A 63 0.44 -8.93 -13.81
N ARG A 64 -0.09 -10.15 -13.70
CA ARG A 64 -1.29 -10.44 -12.89
C ARG A 64 -1.05 -10.16 -11.40
N THR A 65 0.08 -10.62 -10.86
CA THR A 65 0.45 -10.37 -9.46
C THR A 65 0.69 -8.89 -9.20
N ILE A 66 1.33 -8.18 -10.15
CA ILE A 66 1.54 -6.73 -10.08
C ILE A 66 0.21 -6.00 -10.02
N SER A 67 -0.70 -6.30 -10.95
CA SER A 67 -2.03 -5.68 -11.01
C SER A 67 -2.82 -5.90 -9.72
N SER A 68 -2.83 -7.13 -9.20
CA SER A 68 -3.49 -7.45 -7.94
C SER A 68 -2.83 -6.78 -6.73
N GLY A 69 -1.50 -6.67 -6.71
CA GLY A 69 -0.77 -6.00 -5.63
C GLY A 69 -0.98 -4.49 -5.63
N ILE A 70 -1.03 -3.85 -6.80
CA ILE A 70 -1.39 -2.44 -6.94
C ILE A 70 -2.81 -2.20 -6.41
N GLU A 71 -3.79 -3.04 -6.80
CA GLU A 71 -5.15 -2.92 -6.28
C GLU A 71 -5.18 -3.04 -4.75
N GLY A 72 -4.50 -4.04 -4.20
CA GLY A 72 -4.45 -4.25 -2.75
C GLY A 72 -3.78 -3.11 -1.98
N LEU A 73 -2.81 -2.39 -2.58
CA LEU A 73 -2.21 -1.19 -1.99
C LEU A 73 -3.14 0.03 -2.06
N ILE A 74 -3.94 0.15 -3.13
CA ILE A 74 -4.96 1.22 -3.28
C ILE A 74 -6.10 1.01 -2.30
N GLU A 75 -6.61 -0.21 -2.18
CA GLU A 75 -7.69 -0.58 -1.24
C GLU A 75 -7.29 -0.30 0.21
N LYS A 76 -6.02 -0.55 0.58
CA LYS A 76 -5.45 -0.21 1.90
C LYS A 76 -5.15 1.29 2.06
N GLY A 77 -5.32 2.08 1.01
CA GLY A 77 -5.05 3.51 1.01
C GLY A 77 -3.58 3.86 1.21
N ILE A 78 -2.64 2.98 0.84
CA ILE A 78 -1.20 3.18 1.05
C ILE A 78 -0.59 3.99 -0.09
N ILE A 79 -1.10 3.83 -1.31
CA ILE A 79 -0.65 4.55 -2.50
C ILE A 79 -1.80 5.31 -3.15
N THR A 80 -1.46 6.29 -3.97
CA THR A 80 -2.39 7.01 -4.84
C THR A 80 -1.89 6.94 -6.28
N LEU A 81 -2.82 6.75 -7.21
CA LEU A 81 -2.53 6.74 -8.65
C LEU A 81 -3.25 7.90 -9.31
N THR A 82 -2.56 8.61 -10.21
CA THR A 82 -3.14 9.68 -11.02
C THR A 82 -2.79 9.53 -12.49
N ASN A 83 -3.56 10.14 -13.38
CA ASN A 83 -3.19 10.32 -14.78
C ASN A 83 -2.34 11.59 -15.00
N GLU A 84 -2.03 11.90 -16.26
CA GLU A 84 -1.28 13.11 -16.66
C GLU A 84 -1.98 14.41 -16.25
N GLN A 85 -3.32 14.40 -16.21
CA GLN A 85 -4.14 15.54 -15.79
C GLN A 85 -4.25 15.65 -14.26
N GLY A 86 -3.66 14.72 -13.50
CA GLY A 86 -3.72 14.70 -12.04
C GLY A 86 -5.01 14.10 -11.46
N HIS A 87 -5.90 13.55 -12.29
CA HIS A 87 -7.11 12.88 -11.83
C HIS A 87 -6.79 11.54 -11.18
N LEU A 88 -7.40 11.28 -10.01
CA LEU A 88 -7.24 10.03 -9.28
C LEU A 88 -7.80 8.84 -10.07
N LEU A 89 -7.03 7.76 -10.12
CA LEU A 89 -7.39 6.50 -10.78
C LEU A 89 -7.75 5.46 -9.72
N VAL A 90 -9.02 5.48 -9.31
CA VAL A 90 -9.54 4.61 -8.25
C VAL A 90 -9.96 3.24 -8.76
N SER A 91 -10.40 3.13 -10.02
CA SER A 91 -10.85 1.85 -10.60
C SER A 91 -9.88 1.26 -11.61
N ALA A 92 -9.90 -0.07 -11.75
CA ALA A 92 -9.12 -0.77 -12.77
C ALA A 92 -9.44 -0.31 -14.19
N GLN A 93 -10.69 0.05 -14.48
CA GLN A 93 -11.10 0.56 -15.79
C GLN A 93 -10.43 1.90 -16.11
N GLN A 94 -10.41 2.84 -15.16
CA GLN A 94 -9.74 4.13 -15.33
C GLN A 94 -8.24 3.96 -15.61
N ARG A 95 -7.60 3.02 -14.92
CA ARG A 95 -6.18 2.69 -15.14
C ARG A 95 -5.91 2.14 -16.55
N ARG A 96 -6.80 1.30 -17.07
CA ARG A 96 -6.67 0.75 -18.44
C ARG A 96 -6.84 1.80 -19.54
N MET A 97 -7.69 2.79 -19.32
CA MET A 97 -7.96 3.85 -20.31
C MET A 97 -6.90 4.96 -20.31
N THR A 98 -5.92 4.90 -19.40
CA THR A 98 -4.90 5.94 -19.26
C THR A 98 -3.57 5.46 -19.82
N SER A 99 -2.93 6.29 -20.65
CA SER A 99 -1.60 5.99 -21.24
C SER A 99 -0.46 6.05 -20.22
N LYS A 100 -0.50 7.01 -19.28
CA LYS A 100 0.49 7.17 -18.22
C LYS A 100 -0.13 7.23 -16.83
N ILE A 101 0.33 6.33 -15.97
CA ILE A 101 -0.09 6.25 -14.58
C ILE A 101 1.06 6.72 -13.70
N PHE A 102 0.79 7.74 -12.87
CA PHE A 102 1.71 8.26 -11.88
C PHE A 102 1.40 7.63 -10.52
N TYR A 103 2.43 7.12 -9.85
CA TYR A 103 2.34 6.46 -8.55
C TYR A 103 2.96 7.35 -7.48
N ALA A 104 2.29 7.45 -6.34
CA ALA A 104 2.78 8.15 -5.16
C ALA A 104 2.47 7.36 -3.89
N LEU A 105 3.36 7.46 -2.89
CA LEU A 105 3.03 7.04 -1.53
C LEU A 105 2.03 8.03 -0.94
N ARG A 106 0.92 7.53 -0.39
CA ARG A 106 -0.02 8.38 0.32
C ARG A 106 0.63 8.87 1.60
N ARG A 107 0.75 10.18 1.77
CA ARG A 107 1.18 10.75 3.05
C ARG A 107 0.06 10.51 4.07
N ARG A 108 0.43 9.90 5.20
CA ARG A 108 -0.45 9.82 6.36
C ARG A 108 -0.56 11.26 6.88
N GLU A 109 -1.69 11.92 6.65
CA GLU A 109 -1.95 13.21 7.31
C GLU A 109 -2.06 12.94 8.80
N ILE A 110 -1.30 13.70 9.59
CA ILE A 110 -1.23 13.55 11.05
C ILE A 110 -2.59 13.88 11.71
N ASN A 111 -3.52 14.45 10.92
CA ASN A 111 -4.82 14.93 11.36
C ASN A 111 -5.97 14.14 10.71
N GLY A 112 -6.12 12.86 11.04
CA GLY A 112 -7.41 12.16 11.24
C GLY A 112 -8.53 12.22 10.18
N LYS A 113 -8.36 12.77 8.97
CA LYS A 113 -9.40 12.76 7.92
C LYS A 113 -9.02 11.78 6.83
N VAL A 114 -9.40 10.52 7.03
CA VAL A 114 -9.38 9.51 5.96
C VAL A 114 -10.31 10.01 4.85
N ASN A 115 -9.75 10.48 3.73
CA ASN A 115 -10.55 10.82 2.54
C ASN A 115 -11.41 9.61 2.14
N GLN A 116 -12.73 9.75 2.28
CA GLN A 116 -13.77 8.73 2.07
C GLN A 116 -13.97 8.35 0.59
N GLN A 117 -13.06 8.71 -0.31
CA GLN A 117 -13.16 8.37 -1.75
C GLN A 117 -12.71 6.94 -2.06
N TYR A 118 -12.11 6.25 -1.09
CA TYR A 118 -11.73 4.83 -1.16
C TYR A 118 -12.62 3.98 -0.24
N THR A 119 -13.95 4.12 -0.33
CA THR A 119 -14.83 3.16 0.35
C THR A 119 -14.81 1.85 -0.41
N SER A 120 -14.09 0.88 0.16
CA SER A 120 -14.09 -0.53 -0.24
C SER A 120 -15.52 -1.02 -0.53
N LYS A 121 -15.76 -1.52 -1.74
CA LYS A 121 -16.88 -2.43 -1.99
C LYS A 121 -16.53 -3.79 -1.38
N LYS A 122 -16.68 -3.90 -0.05
CA LYS A 122 -17.03 -5.11 0.72
C LYS A 122 -16.99 -4.77 2.20
N ASN A 123 -18.12 -4.96 2.89
CA ASN A 123 -18.22 -4.95 4.34
C ASN A 123 -17.36 -6.07 4.92
N THR A 124 -16.10 -5.78 5.26
CA THR A 124 -15.33 -6.60 6.19
C THR A 124 -15.08 -5.73 7.41
N ARG A 125 -15.79 -6.00 8.50
CA ARG A 125 -15.56 -5.31 9.77
C ARG A 125 -14.18 -5.70 10.27
N PHE A 126 -13.19 -4.84 10.07
CA PHE A 126 -11.88 -5.01 10.70
C PHE A 126 -12.06 -4.80 12.21
N LEU A 127 -11.87 -5.87 13.00
CA LEU A 127 -11.82 -5.79 14.46
C LEU A 127 -10.66 -4.85 14.83
N THR A 128 -10.93 -3.89 15.70
CA THR A 128 -9.86 -3.06 16.29
C THR A 128 -8.92 -3.93 17.13
N ASP A 129 -7.68 -3.50 17.32
CA ASP A 129 -6.66 -4.30 18.02
C ASP A 129 -7.11 -4.74 19.42
N ASN A 130 -7.89 -3.91 20.11
CA ASN A 130 -8.49 -4.24 21.40
C ASN A 130 -9.54 -5.36 21.26
N GLN A 131 -10.45 -5.26 20.28
CA GLN A 131 -11.46 -6.29 20.02
C GLN A 131 -10.83 -7.63 19.60
N ARG A 132 -9.72 -7.58 18.85
CA ARG A 132 -8.98 -8.78 18.43
C ARG A 132 -8.26 -9.45 19.60
N TYR A 133 -7.69 -8.66 20.52
CA TYR A 133 -7.07 -9.17 21.74
C TYR A 133 -8.10 -9.85 22.64
N GLN A 134 -9.27 -9.24 22.85
CA GLN A 134 -10.36 -9.83 23.63
C GLN A 134 -10.86 -11.15 23.03
N GLU A 135 -10.97 -11.24 21.71
CA GLU A 135 -11.41 -12.45 21.01
C GLU A 135 -10.37 -13.58 21.13
N ILE A 136 -9.08 -13.28 21.00
CA ILE A 136 -8.00 -14.26 21.21
C ILE A 136 -8.03 -14.80 22.65
N MET A 137 -8.20 -13.93 23.64
CA MET A 137 -8.26 -14.33 25.05
C MET A 137 -9.50 -15.17 25.35
N ARG A 138 -10.65 -14.84 24.74
CA ARG A 138 -11.88 -15.62 24.86
C ARG A 138 -11.72 -17.03 24.29
N GLN A 139 -11.08 -17.18 23.14
CA GLN A 139 -10.85 -18.49 22.49
C GLN A 139 -9.89 -19.38 23.28
N GLN A 140 -8.84 -18.79 23.88
CA GLN A 140 -7.90 -19.52 24.74
C GLN A 140 -8.57 -20.03 26.03
N ASN A 141 -9.42 -19.22 26.66
CA ASN A 141 -10.17 -19.63 27.84
C ASN A 141 -11.21 -20.72 27.55
N LEU A 142 -11.82 -20.72 26.36
CA LEU A 142 -12.72 -21.79 25.91
C LEU A 142 -11.98 -23.11 25.66
N HIS A 143 -10.74 -23.05 25.16
CA HIS A 143 -9.91 -24.24 24.94
C HIS A 143 -9.47 -24.86 26.27
N ASN A 144 -9.00 -24.04 27.22
CA ASN A 144 -8.52 -24.50 28.52
C ASN A 144 -9.63 -25.08 29.43
N ASN A 145 -10.89 -24.67 29.25
CA ASN A 145 -12.01 -25.23 30.00
C ASN A 145 -12.48 -26.59 29.46
N ASN A 146 -12.15 -26.93 28.21
CA ASN A 146 -12.52 -28.20 27.58
C ASN A 146 -11.48 -29.32 27.81
N GLU A 147 -10.29 -29.00 28.33
CA GLU A 147 -9.23 -29.98 28.64
C GLU A 147 -9.24 -30.42 30.12
N ASN A 148 -10.15 -29.90 30.95
CA ASN A 148 -10.24 -30.18 32.38
C ASN A 148 -11.49 -31.01 32.77
N HIS A 149 -12.02 -31.84 31.87
CA HIS A 149 -13.09 -32.81 32.16
C HIS A 149 -12.74 -34.20 31.65
#